data_AF-A0A9D1NEH9-F1
#
_entry.id   AF-A0A9D1NEH9-F1
#
_cell.length_a   1.000
_cell.length_b   1.000
_cell.length_c   1.000
_cell.angle_alpha   90.00
_cell.angle_beta   90.00
_cell.angle_gamma   90.00
#
_symmetry.space_group_name_H-M   'P 1'
#
loop_
_entity.id
_entity.type
_entity.pdbx_description
1 polymer ?
#
loop_
_entity_poly.entity_id
_entity_poly.type
_entity_poly.pdbx_seq_one_letter_code
_entity_poly.pdbx_strand_id
1 'polypeptide(L)'
;MENDNPFNLMAKALSSHSSDKITVNKSSTDSVCMHAGNMFGDQTTGSYFGEINSCYFVTGSSFPCLSIYKPLTKNAEILPEDEGTALKYWLKREKLNRHIMSGNIDEKEYKEAAKNLQREFIDLAMKTKNTNELSKVSKQCFDKEEAFVDAWLERAQNKNLHIKGGLYFKNYWNKKTKVLNKEYKGFQKWI
;
A
#
# COMPACT_ATOMS: atom_id res chain seq x y z
N MET A 1 0.89 26.01 9.85
CA MET A 1 -0.08 25.70 8.79
C MET A 1 0.68 24.86 7.79
N GLU A 2 0.42 23.55 7.79
CA GLU A 2 0.99 22.63 6.80
C GLU A 2 0.48 23.14 5.43
N ASN A 3 1.36 23.69 4.60
CA ASN A 3 0.97 24.17 3.27
C ASN A 3 0.34 22.96 2.55
N ASP A 4 -0.96 23.03 2.29
CA ASP A 4 -1.73 21.98 1.60
C ASP A 4 -1.26 21.89 0.15
N ASN A 5 -0.09 21.29 -0.04
CA ASN A 5 0.42 20.86 -1.33
C ASN A 5 -0.65 19.99 -2.01
N PRO A 6 -1.05 20.28 -3.26
CA PRO A 6 -2.04 19.50 -4.00
C PRO A 6 -1.78 17.99 -3.96
N PHE A 7 -0.52 17.54 -3.99
CA PHE A 7 -0.19 16.11 -3.91
C PHE A 7 -0.55 15.49 -2.56
N ASN A 8 -0.34 16.21 -1.45
CA ASN A 8 -0.76 15.75 -0.12
C ASN A 8 -2.29 15.66 -0.02
N LEU A 9 -2.99 16.64 -0.59
CA LEU A 9 -4.45 16.65 -0.63
C LEU A 9 -5.00 15.47 -1.45
N MET A 10 -4.45 15.22 -2.63
CA MET A 10 -4.84 14.10 -3.49
C MET A 10 -4.57 12.75 -2.82
N ALA A 11 -3.38 12.56 -2.24
CA ALA A 11 -3.05 11.34 -1.51
C ALA A 11 -4.02 11.09 -0.34
N LYS A 12 -4.36 12.14 0.40
CA LYS A 12 -5.34 12.07 1.49
C LYS A 12 -6.74 11.71 0.97
N ALA A 13 -7.20 12.37 -0.09
CA ALA A 13 -8.53 12.15 -0.65
C ALA A 13 -8.72 10.70 -1.13
N LEU A 14 -7.76 10.18 -1.90
CA LEU A 14 -7.81 8.84 -2.48
C LEU A 14 -7.59 7.71 -1.45
N SER A 15 -7.11 8.06 -0.26
CA SER A 15 -6.87 7.12 0.85
C SER A 15 -7.90 7.24 1.97
N SER A 16 -8.89 8.12 1.80
CA SER A 16 -9.86 8.43 2.85
C SER A 16 -11.03 7.46 2.87
N HIS A 17 -11.74 7.48 4.00
CA HIS A 17 -12.98 6.76 4.24
C HIS A 17 -14.07 7.74 4.68
N SER A 18 -15.33 7.37 4.47
CA SER A 18 -16.50 8.18 4.83
C SER A 18 -16.64 8.42 6.34
N SER A 19 -15.96 7.62 7.17
CA SER A 19 -15.83 7.84 8.61
C SER A 19 -14.64 7.08 9.20
N ASP A 20 -14.13 7.54 10.34
CA ASP A 20 -13.08 6.88 11.12
C ASP A 20 -13.48 5.49 11.66
N LYS A 21 -14.77 5.14 11.56
CA LYS A 21 -15.28 3.81 11.93
C LYS A 21 -14.87 2.74 10.91
N ILE A 22 -14.42 3.12 9.72
CA ILE A 22 -13.94 2.20 8.68
C ILE A 22 -12.45 1.94 8.93
N THR A 23 -12.18 0.91 9.71
CA THR A 23 -10.81 0.44 10.00
C THR A 23 -10.36 -0.60 8.96
N VAL A 24 -9.09 -1.01 9.02
CA VAL A 24 -8.57 -2.10 8.17
C VAL A 24 -9.38 -3.42 8.29
N ASN A 25 -10.03 -3.64 9.44
CA ASN A 25 -10.80 -4.85 9.72
C ASN A 25 -12.32 -4.71 9.46
N LYS A 26 -12.74 -3.64 8.76
CA LYS A 26 -14.14 -3.39 8.43
C LYS A 26 -14.31 -3.26 6.92
N SER A 27 -15.26 -4.01 6.37
CA SER A 27 -15.65 -3.90 4.97
C SER A 27 -16.49 -2.66 4.73
N SER A 28 -16.23 -1.93 3.64
CA SER A 28 -17.05 -0.82 3.15
C SER A 28 -16.66 -0.49 1.72
N THR A 29 -17.65 -0.11 0.92
CA THR A 29 -17.50 0.38 -0.46
C THR A 29 -17.93 1.84 -0.60
N ASP A 30 -18.15 2.54 0.51
CA ASP A 30 -18.73 3.90 0.54
C ASP A 30 -17.69 5.01 0.28
N SER A 31 -16.50 4.65 -0.20
CA SER A 31 -15.35 5.55 -0.34
C SER A 31 -14.40 5.05 -1.42
N VAL A 32 -13.52 5.94 -1.90
CA VAL A 32 -12.52 5.60 -2.93
C VAL A 32 -11.59 4.47 -2.49
N CYS A 33 -11.21 4.44 -1.21
CA CYS A 33 -10.49 3.31 -0.62
C CYS A 33 -11.49 2.25 -0.12
N MET A 34 -11.95 1.38 -1.02
CA MET A 34 -12.87 0.28 -0.72
C MET A 34 -12.15 -0.88 -0.04
N HIS A 35 -12.77 -1.41 1.01
CA HIS A 35 -12.31 -2.58 1.76
C HIS A 35 -13.29 -3.73 1.53
N ALA A 36 -12.84 -4.76 0.83
CA ALA A 36 -13.60 -5.97 0.62
C ALA A 36 -13.80 -6.73 1.94
N GLY A 37 -14.89 -7.50 1.98
CA GLY A 37 -15.25 -8.33 3.11
C GLY A 37 -16.76 -8.47 3.22
N ASN A 38 -17.19 -9.48 3.98
CA ASN A 38 -18.60 -9.84 4.07
C ASN A 38 -19.18 -10.22 2.68
N MET A 39 -20.30 -9.60 2.28
CA MET A 39 -20.94 -9.81 0.98
C MET A 39 -20.34 -8.95 -0.13
N PHE A 40 -19.42 -8.04 0.20
CA PHE A 40 -18.82 -7.10 -0.74
C PHE A 40 -17.49 -7.67 -1.26
N GLY A 41 -17.43 -7.85 -2.58
CA GLY A 41 -16.24 -8.33 -3.28
C GLY A 41 -15.27 -7.22 -3.68
N ASP A 42 -15.74 -5.97 -3.70
CA ASP A 42 -15.00 -4.84 -4.26
C ASP A 42 -13.90 -4.38 -3.30
N GLN A 43 -12.71 -4.22 -3.87
CA GLN A 43 -11.50 -3.83 -3.19
C GLN A 43 -10.77 -2.83 -4.08
N THR A 44 -10.27 -1.74 -3.49
CA THR A 44 -9.35 -0.88 -4.23
C THR A 44 -7.99 -1.58 -4.35
N THR A 45 -7.66 -1.98 -5.58
CA THR A 45 -6.43 -2.70 -5.94
C THR A 45 -5.27 -1.78 -6.29
N GLY A 46 -5.49 -0.48 -6.30
CA GLY A 46 -4.43 0.47 -6.60
C GLY A 46 -4.99 1.87 -6.65
N SER A 47 -4.10 2.84 -6.54
CA SER A 47 -4.45 4.23 -6.71
C SER A 47 -3.26 4.97 -7.28
N TYR A 48 -3.56 5.99 -8.07
CA TYR A 48 -2.57 6.94 -8.55
C TYR A 48 -3.18 8.32 -8.72
N PHE A 49 -2.33 9.33 -8.68
CA PHE A 49 -2.64 10.71 -9.05
C PHE A 49 -1.40 11.34 -9.66
N GLY A 50 -1.54 12.51 -10.28
CA GLY A 50 -0.38 13.19 -10.83
C GLY A 50 -0.74 14.47 -11.55
N GLU A 51 0.31 15.17 -11.93
CA GLU A 51 0.25 16.30 -12.84
C GLU A 51 0.72 15.84 -14.23
N ILE A 52 -0.11 16.13 -15.24
CA ILE A 52 0.14 15.71 -16.62
C ILE A 52 1.48 16.28 -17.10
N ASN A 53 2.29 15.45 -17.75
CA ASN A 53 3.64 15.80 -18.25
C ASN A 53 4.66 16.21 -17.17
N SER A 54 4.38 15.97 -15.89
CA SER A 54 5.23 16.37 -14.77
C SER A 54 5.59 15.15 -13.91
N CYS A 55 4.73 14.79 -12.95
CA CYS A 55 4.97 13.73 -11.97
C CYS A 55 3.69 12.97 -11.67
N TYR A 56 3.78 11.65 -11.59
CA TYR A 56 2.73 10.77 -11.08
C TYR A 56 3.14 10.21 -9.73
N PHE A 57 2.16 9.76 -8.97
CA PHE A 57 2.32 9.13 -7.68
C PHE A 57 1.47 7.87 -7.67
N VAL A 58 2.06 6.72 -7.37
CA VAL A 58 1.40 5.41 -7.48
C VAL A 58 1.55 4.62 -6.18
N THR A 59 0.51 3.88 -5.78
CA THR A 59 0.59 2.97 -4.62
C THR A 59 1.38 1.71 -4.96
N GLY A 60 1.12 1.08 -6.11
CA GLY A 60 1.68 -0.24 -6.46
C GLY A 60 1.16 -1.38 -5.58
N SER A 61 0.12 -1.14 -4.80
CA SER A 61 -0.52 -2.11 -3.90
C SER A 61 -1.99 -1.77 -3.68
N SER A 62 -2.75 -2.76 -3.21
CA SER A 62 -4.11 -2.57 -2.71
C SER A 62 -4.10 -1.79 -1.38
N PHE A 63 -5.29 -1.38 -0.92
CA PHE A 63 -5.46 -0.56 0.28
C PHE A 63 -4.66 0.74 0.22
N PRO A 64 -5.10 1.74 -0.58
CA PRO A 64 -4.46 3.06 -0.58
C PRO A 64 -4.25 3.66 0.82
N CYS A 65 -5.16 3.39 1.76
CA CYS A 65 -5.06 3.82 3.16
C CYS A 65 -3.92 3.17 3.98
N LEU A 66 -3.29 2.12 3.47
CA LEU A 66 -2.10 1.46 4.04
C LEU A 66 -0.87 1.58 3.12
N SER A 67 -1.07 2.08 1.90
CA SER A 67 -0.02 2.19 0.89
C SER A 67 0.71 3.52 1.02
N ILE A 68 1.91 3.56 0.44
CA ILE A 68 2.69 4.79 0.30
C ILE A 68 2.70 5.14 -1.17
N TYR A 69 2.33 6.37 -1.50
CA TYR A 69 2.42 6.85 -2.87
C TYR A 69 3.89 7.18 -3.21
N LYS A 70 4.48 6.45 -4.15
CA LYS A 70 5.82 6.75 -4.65
C LYS A 70 5.75 7.56 -5.94
N PRO A 71 6.66 8.53 -6.14
CA PRO A 71 6.75 9.25 -7.40
C PRO A 71 7.12 8.31 -8.55
N LEU A 72 6.56 8.61 -9.72
CA LEU A 72 6.77 7.91 -10.97
C LEU A 72 6.77 8.92 -12.11
N THR A 73 7.65 8.70 -13.08
CA THR A 73 7.69 9.47 -14.33
C THR A 73 7.68 8.51 -15.52
N LYS A 74 7.37 9.02 -16.71
CA LYS A 74 7.38 8.23 -17.96
C LYS A 74 8.76 7.64 -18.30
N ASN A 75 9.84 8.22 -17.76
CA ASN A 75 11.22 7.76 -17.95
C ASN A 75 11.70 6.84 -16.79
N ALA A 76 10.80 6.38 -15.93
CA ALA A 76 11.17 5.61 -14.75
C ALA A 76 11.35 4.13 -15.10
N GLU A 77 12.59 3.65 -15.06
CA GLU A 77 12.98 2.25 -15.31
C GLU A 77 13.00 1.44 -13.99
N ILE A 78 11.90 1.52 -13.23
CA ILE A 78 11.80 0.91 -11.89
C ILE A 78 10.62 -0.04 -11.74
N LEU A 79 9.72 -0.04 -12.72
CA LEU A 79 8.56 -0.93 -12.73
C LEU A 79 9.01 -2.30 -13.25
N PRO A 80 8.52 -3.40 -12.66
CA PRO A 80 8.80 -4.73 -13.19
C PRO A 80 8.35 -4.88 -14.65
N GLU A 81 9.21 -5.43 -15.50
CA GLU A 81 8.89 -5.71 -16.90
C GLU A 81 8.20 -7.08 -17.08
N ASP A 82 8.36 -7.99 -16.12
CA ASP A 82 7.77 -9.31 -16.13
C ASP A 82 6.69 -9.50 -15.04
N GLU A 83 5.69 -10.30 -15.35
CA GLU A 83 4.56 -10.60 -14.47
C GLU A 83 5.00 -11.29 -13.17
N GLY A 84 6.03 -12.13 -13.21
CA GLY A 84 6.52 -12.85 -12.04
C GLY A 84 7.09 -11.92 -10.98
N THR A 85 7.90 -10.94 -11.40
CA THR A 85 8.46 -9.91 -10.52
C THR A 85 7.36 -8.96 -10.02
N ALA A 86 6.45 -8.53 -10.90
CA ALA A 86 5.30 -7.70 -10.51
C ALA A 86 4.42 -8.40 -9.45
N LEU A 87 4.20 -9.70 -9.62
CA LEU A 87 3.41 -10.50 -8.71
C LEU A 87 4.09 -10.68 -7.36
N LYS A 88 5.40 -10.93 -7.31
CA LYS A 88 6.16 -10.98 -6.06
C LYS A 88 6.09 -9.65 -5.30
N TYR A 89 6.27 -8.55 -6.03
CA TYR A 89 6.16 -7.19 -5.50
C TYR A 89 4.79 -6.96 -4.84
N TRP A 90 3.72 -7.33 -5.54
CA TRP A 90 2.35 -7.23 -5.07
C TRP A 90 2.08 -8.12 -3.85
N LEU A 91 2.44 -9.40 -3.91
CA LEU A 91 2.21 -10.38 -2.84
C LEU A 91 2.90 -10.00 -1.53
N LYS A 92 4.07 -9.38 -1.60
CA LYS A 92 4.79 -8.89 -0.41
C LYS A 92 3.98 -7.83 0.35
N ARG A 93 3.36 -6.89 -0.37
CA ARG A 93 2.50 -5.84 0.21
C ARG A 93 1.16 -6.39 0.68
N GLU A 94 0.61 -7.36 -0.05
CA GLU A 94 -0.57 -8.09 0.42
C GLU A 94 -0.29 -8.81 1.74
N LYS A 95 0.87 -9.45 1.90
CA LYS A 95 1.30 -10.10 3.14
C LYS A 95 1.36 -9.11 4.29
N LEU A 96 1.97 -7.94 4.07
CA LEU A 96 2.02 -6.84 5.04
C LEU A 96 0.61 -6.44 5.49
N ASN A 97 -0.30 -6.24 4.54
CA ASN A 97 -1.71 -5.94 4.82
C ASN A 97 -2.37 -7.01 5.72
N ARG A 98 -2.09 -8.31 5.50
CA ARG A 98 -2.65 -9.37 6.37
C ARG A 98 -2.04 -9.36 7.78
N HIS A 99 -0.77 -8.99 7.95
CA HIS A 99 -0.19 -8.83 9.28
C HIS A 99 -0.82 -7.66 10.03
N ILE A 100 -1.09 -6.54 9.35
CA ILE A 100 -1.85 -5.41 9.92
C ILE A 100 -3.26 -5.87 10.30
N MET A 101 -4.00 -6.52 9.40
CA MET A 101 -5.33 -7.08 9.68
C MET A 101 -5.34 -8.12 10.81
N SER A 102 -4.23 -8.78 11.07
CA SER A 102 -4.10 -9.76 12.16
C SER A 102 -3.77 -9.13 13.50
N GLY A 103 -3.44 -7.84 13.53
CA GLY A 103 -2.89 -7.15 14.70
C GLY A 103 -1.45 -7.57 15.03
N ASN A 104 -0.73 -8.19 14.09
CA ASN A 104 0.68 -8.54 14.25
C ASN A 104 1.59 -7.31 14.14
N ILE A 105 1.09 -6.30 13.43
CA ILE A 105 1.65 -4.96 13.25
C ILE A 105 0.60 -3.98 13.75
N ASP A 106 1.01 -3.01 14.56
CA ASP A 106 0.11 -1.95 15.03
C ASP A 106 -0.25 -1.02 13.86
N GLU A 107 -1.55 -0.91 13.57
CA GLU A 107 -2.07 -0.14 12.44
C GLU A 107 -1.74 1.36 12.57
N LYS A 108 -1.81 1.91 13.78
CA LYS A 108 -1.61 3.34 14.02
C LYS A 108 -0.14 3.71 13.89
N GLU A 109 0.74 2.91 14.48
CA GLU A 109 2.20 3.07 14.36
C GLU A 109 2.62 2.96 12.89
N TYR A 110 2.13 1.93 12.19
CA TYR A 110 2.42 1.75 10.77
C TYR A 110 1.96 2.93 9.91
N LYS A 111 0.70 3.38 10.09
CA LYS A 111 0.14 4.50 9.32
C LYS A 111 0.88 5.80 9.56
N GLU A 112 1.31 6.08 10.79
CA GLU A 112 2.10 7.28 11.08
C GLU A 112 3.49 7.22 10.41
N ALA A 113 4.16 6.07 10.48
CA ALA A 113 5.44 5.87 9.80
C ALA A 113 5.31 5.98 8.27
N ALA A 114 4.27 5.37 7.70
CA ALA A 114 3.97 5.42 6.27
C ALA A 114 3.66 6.86 5.81
N LYS A 115 2.90 7.62 6.59
CA LYS A 115 2.59 9.04 6.33
C LYS A 115 3.85 9.89 6.31
N ASN A 116 4.78 9.66 7.23
CA ASN A 116 6.04 10.41 7.29
C ASN A 116 6.95 10.08 6.09
N LEU A 117 7.04 8.81 5.71
CA LEU A 117 7.79 8.41 4.52
C LEU A 117 7.15 8.96 3.23
N GLN A 118 5.82 9.02 3.15
CA GLN A 118 5.13 9.63 2.01
C GLN A 118 5.40 11.12 1.87
N ARG A 119 5.38 11.87 2.99
CA ARG A 119 5.73 13.30 2.98
C ARG A 119 7.13 13.51 2.42
N GLU A 120 8.09 12.68 2.87
CA GLU A 120 9.45 12.69 2.34
C GLU A 120 9.49 12.45 0.83
N PHE A 121 8.74 11.47 0.32
CA PHE A 121 8.71 11.16 -1.10
C PHE A 121 8.12 12.29 -1.94
N ILE A 122 7.05 12.92 -1.46
CA ILE A 122 6.44 14.07 -2.11
C ILE A 122 7.42 15.25 -2.14
N ASP A 123 8.08 15.54 -1.02
CA ASP A 123 9.07 16.62 -0.93
C ASP A 123 10.29 16.39 -1.85
N LEU A 124 10.75 15.13 -1.96
CA LEU A 124 11.83 14.77 -2.87
C LEU A 124 11.43 14.95 -4.33
N ALA A 125 10.23 14.51 -4.70
CA ALA A 125 9.72 14.63 -6.08
C ALA A 125 9.57 16.09 -6.50
N MET A 126 9.04 16.95 -5.61
CA MET A 126 8.85 18.38 -5.89
C MET A 126 10.14 19.18 -6.05
N LYS A 127 11.27 18.67 -5.55
CA LYS A 127 12.58 19.32 -5.72
C LYS A 127 13.24 18.99 -7.05
N THR A 128 12.68 18.04 -7.82
CA THR A 128 13.23 17.66 -9.12
C THR A 128 12.89 18.71 -10.18
N LYS A 129 13.84 18.97 -11.10
CA LYS A 129 13.68 19.99 -12.14
C LYS A 129 13.25 19.43 -13.50
N ASN A 130 13.41 18.13 -13.69
CA ASN A 130 13.16 17.45 -14.96
C ASN A 130 12.86 15.96 -14.72
N THR A 131 12.36 15.30 -15.76
CA THR A 131 11.96 13.89 -15.69
C THR A 131 13.13 12.93 -15.43
N ASN A 132 14.38 13.29 -15.78
CA ASN A 132 15.53 12.44 -15.52
C ASN A 132 15.94 12.46 -14.04
N GLU A 133 15.91 13.63 -13.40
CA GLU A 133 16.05 13.74 -11.95
C GLU A 133 14.91 13.02 -11.24
N LEU A 134 13.67 13.20 -11.70
CA LEU A 134 12.51 12.51 -11.13
C LEU A 134 12.60 10.99 -11.28
N SER A 135 13.18 10.47 -12.37
CA SER A 135 13.42 9.03 -12.55
C SER A 135 14.36 8.47 -11.48
N LYS A 136 15.46 9.17 -11.17
CA LYS A 136 16.38 8.81 -10.08
C LYS A 136 15.69 8.86 -8.72
N VAL A 137 14.91 9.90 -8.45
CA VAL A 137 14.12 10.02 -7.22
C VAL A 137 13.07 8.92 -7.13
N SER A 138 12.41 8.57 -8.24
CA SER A 138 11.45 7.46 -8.31
C SER A 138 12.13 6.16 -7.87
N LYS A 139 13.30 5.84 -8.43
CA LYS A 139 14.08 4.67 -7.99
C LYS A 139 14.38 4.70 -6.49
N GLN A 140 14.90 5.81 -6.00
CA GLN A 140 15.20 5.95 -4.57
C GLN A 140 13.98 5.73 -3.68
N CYS A 141 12.82 6.28 -4.05
CA CYS A 141 11.59 6.14 -3.28
C CYS A 141 11.04 4.71 -3.32
N PHE A 142 11.12 4.01 -4.46
CA PHE A 142 10.75 2.61 -4.56
C PHE A 142 11.68 1.71 -3.72
N ASP A 143 12.99 1.93 -3.78
CA ASP A 143 13.97 1.18 -2.97
C ASP A 143 13.73 1.42 -1.46
N LYS A 144 13.44 2.67 -1.06
CA LYS A 144 13.10 3.02 0.33
C LYS A 144 11.79 2.39 0.80
N GLU A 145 10.76 2.35 -0.03
CA GLU A 145 9.50 1.72 0.32
C GLU A 145 9.62 0.20 0.40
N GLU A 146 10.41 -0.43 -0.47
CA GLU A 146 10.73 -1.86 -0.37
C GLU A 146 11.42 -2.18 0.97
N ALA A 147 12.43 -1.39 1.36
CA ALA A 147 13.12 -1.54 2.64
C ALA A 147 12.18 -1.28 3.84
N PHE A 148 11.26 -0.32 3.73
CA PHE A 148 10.23 -0.06 4.73
C PHE A 148 9.30 -1.28 4.90
N VAL A 149 8.79 -1.84 3.80
CA VAL A 149 7.96 -3.05 3.81
C VAL A 149 8.71 -4.22 4.45
N ASP A 150 9.98 -4.42 4.12
CA ASP A 150 10.83 -5.46 4.72
C ASP A 150 10.95 -5.30 6.24
N ALA A 151 11.31 -4.11 6.71
CA ALA A 151 11.48 -3.86 8.14
C ALA A 151 10.19 -4.11 8.93
N TRP A 152 9.02 -3.78 8.37
CA TRP A 152 7.73 -4.05 9.02
C TRP A 152 7.35 -5.53 9.00
N LEU A 153 7.65 -6.23 7.91
CA LEU A 153 7.41 -7.68 7.83
C LEU A 153 8.34 -8.46 8.77
N GLU A 154 9.57 -8.00 8.98
CA GLU A 154 10.52 -8.58 9.93
C GLU A 154 9.98 -8.51 11.38
N ARG A 155 9.37 -7.39 11.79
CA ARG A 155 8.71 -7.26 13.11
C ARG A 155 7.58 -8.28 13.35
N ALA A 156 7.03 -8.81 12.27
CA ALA A 156 5.96 -9.80 12.29
C ALA A 156 6.42 -11.19 11.86
N GLN A 157 7.74 -11.39 11.71
CA GLN A 157 8.34 -12.67 11.38
C GLN A 157 7.89 -13.75 12.38
N ASN A 158 7.63 -14.95 11.87
CA ASN A 158 7.16 -16.11 12.64
C ASN A 158 5.77 -15.96 13.31
N LYS A 159 5.09 -14.81 13.18
CA LYS A 159 3.71 -14.66 13.66
C LYS A 159 2.73 -15.24 12.65
N ASN A 160 1.83 -16.10 13.12
CA ASN A 160 0.74 -16.62 12.31
C ASN A 160 -0.27 -15.51 11.96
N LEU A 161 -0.91 -15.65 10.80
CA LEU A 161 -1.98 -14.75 10.38
C LEU A 161 -3.29 -15.16 11.05
N HIS A 162 -3.81 -14.27 11.91
CA HIS A 162 -5.07 -14.43 12.62
C HIS A 162 -5.95 -13.21 12.39
N ILE A 163 -6.63 -13.17 11.25
CA ILE A 163 -7.44 -12.02 10.82
C ILE A 163 -8.46 -11.63 11.89
N LYS A 164 -8.47 -10.34 12.26
CA LYS A 164 -9.39 -9.73 13.22
C LYS A 164 -10.63 -9.17 12.51
N GLY A 165 -11.63 -8.75 13.31
CA GLY A 165 -12.89 -8.18 12.82
C GLY A 165 -14.10 -9.11 12.97
N GLY A 166 -15.22 -8.71 12.36
CA GLY A 166 -16.48 -9.46 12.38
C GLY A 166 -16.38 -10.83 11.70
N LEU A 167 -17.30 -11.75 12.03
CA LEU A 167 -17.26 -13.13 11.53
C LEU A 167 -17.16 -13.22 10.00
N TYR A 168 -18.00 -12.49 9.29
CA TYR A 168 -18.01 -12.50 7.82
C TYR A 168 -16.74 -11.90 7.21
N PHE A 169 -16.20 -10.83 7.80
CA PHE A 169 -14.92 -10.25 7.37
C PHE A 169 -13.79 -11.26 7.53
N LYS A 170 -13.67 -11.90 8.70
CA LYS A 170 -12.68 -12.94 8.96
C LYS A 170 -12.78 -14.09 7.97
N ASN A 171 -13.98 -14.60 7.73
CA ASN A 171 -14.20 -15.71 6.81
C ASN A 171 -13.78 -15.35 5.38
N TYR A 172 -14.14 -14.15 4.91
CA TYR A 172 -13.73 -13.65 3.59
C TYR A 172 -12.21 -13.62 3.44
N TRP A 173 -11.51 -12.94 4.37
CA TRP A 173 -10.06 -12.76 4.28
C TRP A 173 -9.27 -14.03 4.57
N ASN A 174 -9.78 -14.92 5.42
CA ASN A 174 -9.20 -16.26 5.60
C ASN A 174 -9.33 -17.09 4.32
N LYS A 175 -10.46 -17.02 3.60
CA LYS A 175 -10.64 -17.68 2.30
C LYS A 175 -9.65 -17.13 1.27
N LYS A 176 -9.55 -15.81 1.13
CA LYS A 176 -8.60 -15.16 0.20
C LYS A 176 -7.15 -15.48 0.53
N THR A 177 -6.79 -15.48 1.81
CA THR A 177 -5.44 -15.86 2.27
C THR A 177 -5.13 -17.33 1.98
N LYS A 178 -6.10 -18.24 2.15
CA LYS A 178 -5.94 -19.66 1.78
C LYS A 178 -5.72 -19.86 0.29
N VAL A 179 -6.43 -19.10 -0.57
CA VAL A 179 -6.22 -19.14 -2.02
C VAL A 179 -4.80 -18.70 -2.37
N LEU A 180 -4.35 -17.56 -1.85
CA LEU A 180 -2.98 -17.07 -2.08
C LEU A 180 -1.91 -18.06 -1.59
N ASN A 181 -2.09 -18.67 -0.43
CA ASN A 181 -1.16 -19.71 0.04
C ASN A 181 -1.10 -20.94 -0.87
N LYS A 182 -2.23 -21.32 -1.49
CA LYS A 182 -2.32 -22.48 -2.37
C LYS A 182 -1.63 -22.20 -3.70
N GLU A 183 -1.87 -21.02 -4.27
CA GLU A 183 -1.34 -20.59 -5.56
C GLU A 183 0.15 -20.19 -5.46
N TYR A 184 0.54 -19.57 -4.34
CA TYR A 184 1.88 -19.05 -4.10
C TYR A 184 2.47 -19.66 -2.83
N LYS A 185 3.21 -20.76 -3.00
CA LYS A 185 3.92 -21.44 -1.90
C LYS A 185 4.80 -20.41 -1.17
N GLY A 186 4.64 -20.31 0.15
CA GLY A 186 5.43 -19.40 1.00
C GLY A 186 4.77 -18.05 1.29
N PHE A 187 3.53 -17.77 0.85
CA PHE A 187 2.84 -16.53 1.25
C PHE A 187 2.80 -16.35 2.80
N GLN A 188 2.54 -17.42 3.56
CA GLN A 188 2.57 -17.42 5.03
C GLN A 188 3.92 -17.76 5.68
N LYS A 189 4.85 -18.42 4.96
CA LYS A 189 6.17 -18.80 5.50
C LYS A 189 7.25 -18.01 4.77
N TRP A 190 8.00 -17.17 5.49
CA TRP A 190 9.30 -16.75 4.96
C TRP A 190 10.20 -17.99 4.82
N ILE A 191 11.05 -17.95 3.80
CA ILE A 191 11.94 -19.04 3.34
C ILE A 191 12.62 -19.75 4.52
#